data_AF-A0A7C4BQE9-F1
#
_entry.id   AF-A0A7C4BQE9-F1
#
_cell.length_a   1.000
_cell.length_b   1.000
_cell.length_c   1.000
_cell.angle_alpha   90.00
_cell.angle_beta   90.00
_cell.angle_gamma   90.00
#
_symmetry.space_group_name_H-M   'P 1'
#
loop_
_entity.id
_entity.type
_entity.pdbx_description
1 polymer ?
#
loop_
_entity_poly.entity_id
_entity_poly.type
_entity_poly.pdbx_seq_one_letter_code
_entity_poly.pdbx_strand_id
1 'polypeptide(L)'
;MQRVADEIIQIPRSHSIFDYLRFNYPPRMHSFFRVKRMTDATNRIVSFSPDWIWLDGWHGYLLAKRLKEKYHLPFAYRSHNVEHQYFAFIARSSSGIKKHILFYNAQRLKHAEYETYTLEEVSQALLGETKLITGKNRHEEIERLYNSKDVKDQQRLVDYNIMDCKLAYDILIKTDIDNLIIERSQLTGLPLDRLTASIAAFDSVYIKNARNIGLVSPTTRYTEKENRIKGGYVFSSKAGIYHNVLILDFKSLYPSIIKTFNIDPASYVEKKEKNTVESPNHAYFKNTEGILPQIIEKLHQAREKAKKEKRELASYAIKIIMNSFFGVLASPNCRYFNLKMANAITHFGQMIIKLTAQEIEKLGYKVIYSDTDSVFVETSKSEAESEKLGLYIQNYINKFYQDFVLKNYQRKSYLDLQFAKQYISLMIPNIRNKDDEDIAAKKRYAGLIKKDGKEKIEVTGLEAIRGDWTDAAQEFQLELLKKVFHKEPVIEFVKKYVKEIKEGKLDKKLIYTKSIRKSLDEYTKTTPPHVKAARKLDSLDSNIIQYYITLDGPEPIQKLSHKIDYEHYIDKQIKPIANQILGLLGKSFDDIIKNSKQATLF
;
A
#
# COMPACT_ATOMS: atom_id res chain seq x y z
N MET A 1 -21.11 54.68 -38.64
CA MET A 1 -20.28 53.92 -37.69
C MET A 1 -19.81 52.62 -38.34
N GLN A 2 -18.91 52.79 -39.32
CA GLN A 2 -18.08 51.75 -39.94
C GLN A 2 -16.75 51.72 -39.18
N ARG A 3 -16.11 50.54 -39.12
CA ARG A 3 -14.93 50.13 -38.32
C ARG A 3 -15.30 49.84 -36.87
N VAL A 4 -15.26 48.61 -36.36
CA VAL A 4 -14.27 47.56 -36.57
C VAL A 4 -14.97 46.20 -36.60
N ALA A 5 -15.04 45.64 -37.81
CA ALA A 5 -15.46 44.28 -38.11
C ALA A 5 -14.25 43.32 -38.26
N ASP A 6 -13.03 43.76 -37.95
CA ASP A 6 -11.82 42.99 -38.21
C ASP A 6 -10.93 42.91 -36.98
N GLU A 7 -11.06 41.82 -36.23
CA GLU A 7 -9.94 41.18 -35.54
C GLU A 7 -10.30 39.70 -35.28
N ILE A 8 -10.59 38.99 -36.38
CA ILE A 8 -10.49 37.54 -36.44
C ILE A 8 -8.99 37.22 -36.41
N ILE A 9 -8.46 36.91 -35.23
CA ILE A 9 -7.15 36.24 -35.15
C ILE A 9 -7.37 34.80 -35.61
N GLN A 10 -7.13 34.55 -36.89
CA GLN A 10 -6.88 33.21 -37.42
C GLN A 10 -5.67 32.62 -36.69
N ILE A 11 -5.92 31.73 -35.73
CA ILE A 11 -4.89 30.87 -35.17
C ILE A 11 -4.54 29.82 -36.24
N PRO A 12 -3.27 29.59 -36.57
CA PRO A 12 -2.87 28.67 -37.62
C PRO A 12 -3.37 27.24 -37.34
N ARG A 13 -3.83 26.55 -38.38
CA ARG A 13 -4.08 25.12 -38.40
C ARG A 13 -2.76 24.37 -38.19
N SER A 14 -2.38 24.12 -36.95
CA SER A 14 -1.39 23.09 -36.62
C SER A 14 -2.02 22.06 -35.70
N HIS A 15 -2.33 20.91 -36.30
CA HIS A 15 -2.80 19.66 -35.72
C HIS A 15 -2.24 19.39 -34.32
N SER A 16 -3.05 19.58 -33.27
CA SER A 16 -2.77 18.98 -31.96
C SER A 16 -4.02 18.99 -31.07
N ILE A 17 -4.37 17.81 -30.56
CA ILE A 17 -5.27 17.50 -29.43
C ILE A 17 -6.74 17.95 -29.50
N PHE A 18 -7.07 19.12 -30.07
CA PHE A 18 -8.43 19.64 -30.16
C PHE A 18 -9.30 18.85 -31.14
N ASP A 19 -8.73 18.33 -32.22
CA ASP A 19 -9.44 17.48 -33.17
C ASP A 19 -9.74 16.08 -32.58
N TYR A 20 -8.84 15.54 -31.75
CA TYR A 20 -9.07 14.28 -31.03
C TYR A 20 -10.20 14.39 -29.99
N LEU A 21 -10.34 15.57 -29.38
CA LEU A 21 -11.38 15.85 -28.38
C LEU A 21 -12.76 16.11 -29.00
N ARG A 22 -12.83 16.67 -30.23
CA ARG A 22 -14.09 16.86 -30.97
C ARG A 22 -14.78 15.56 -31.37
N PHE A 23 -14.03 14.48 -31.59
CA PHE A 23 -14.56 13.22 -32.11
C PHE A 23 -15.12 12.29 -31.02
N ASN A 24 -14.73 12.46 -29.75
CA ASN A 24 -15.06 11.50 -28.68
C ASN A 24 -16.04 12.02 -27.62
N TYR A 25 -16.49 13.27 -27.69
CA TYR A 25 -17.45 13.84 -26.74
C TYR A 25 -18.51 14.71 -27.43
N PRO A 26 -19.77 14.73 -26.94
CA PRO A 26 -20.83 15.47 -27.58
C PRO A 26 -20.49 16.97 -27.68
N PRO A 27 -20.75 17.63 -28.83
CA PRO A 27 -20.45 19.05 -29.06
C PRO A 27 -21.05 20.02 -28.03
N ARG A 28 -22.04 19.58 -27.24
CA ARG A 28 -22.77 20.39 -26.25
C ARG A 28 -21.98 20.66 -24.96
N MET A 29 -20.95 19.89 -24.60
CA MET A 29 -20.09 20.21 -23.44
C MET A 29 -19.06 21.31 -23.72
N HIS A 30 -18.90 21.73 -24.99
CA HIS A 30 -17.91 22.74 -25.39
C HIS A 30 -18.46 24.18 -25.35
N SER A 31 -19.74 24.38 -25.07
CA SER A 31 -20.36 25.70 -25.15
C SER A 31 -20.22 26.49 -23.84
N PHE A 32 -19.25 27.42 -23.85
CA PHE A 32 -19.21 28.70 -23.13
C PHE A 32 -18.72 28.77 -21.66
N PHE A 33 -17.41 28.64 -21.47
CA PHE A 33 -16.68 29.59 -20.62
C PHE A 33 -16.28 30.81 -21.47
N ARG A 34 -17.11 31.87 -21.50
CA ARG A 34 -16.75 33.13 -22.19
C ARG A 34 -15.47 33.71 -21.58
N VAL A 35 -14.51 34.15 -22.42
CA VAL A 35 -13.22 34.76 -22.01
C VAL A 35 -13.37 35.83 -20.92
N LYS A 36 -14.45 36.64 -20.99
CA LYS A 36 -14.79 37.66 -19.99
C LYS A 36 -14.98 37.09 -18.57
N ARG A 37 -15.75 36.00 -18.42
CA ARG A 37 -15.98 35.33 -17.13
C ARG A 37 -14.70 34.72 -16.55
N MET A 38 -13.82 34.21 -17.41
CA MET A 38 -12.51 33.71 -16.98
C MET A 38 -11.61 34.85 -16.51
N THR A 39 -11.63 36.01 -17.17
CA THR A 39 -10.91 37.22 -16.72
C THR A 39 -11.42 37.71 -15.37
N ASP A 40 -12.74 37.75 -15.16
CA ASP A 40 -13.35 38.18 -13.89
C ASP A 40 -12.99 37.26 -12.72
N ALA A 41 -13.05 35.94 -12.93
CA ALA A 41 -12.62 34.95 -11.94
C ALA A 41 -11.13 35.08 -11.60
N THR A 42 -10.29 35.28 -12.63
CA THR A 42 -8.85 35.47 -12.47
C THR A 42 -8.55 36.75 -11.67
N ASN A 43 -9.25 37.85 -11.94
CA ASN A 43 -9.10 39.10 -11.21
C ASN A 43 -9.53 38.96 -9.73
N ARG A 44 -10.62 38.23 -9.44
CA ARG A 44 -11.07 37.96 -8.07
C ARG A 44 -10.05 37.14 -7.28
N ILE A 45 -9.45 36.14 -7.91
CA ILE A 45 -8.38 35.32 -7.30
C ILE A 45 -7.17 36.20 -7.00
N VAL A 46 -6.76 37.06 -7.94
CA VAL A 46 -5.65 37.99 -7.74
C VAL A 46 -5.94 38.98 -6.62
N SER A 47 -7.15 39.55 -6.55
CA SER A 47 -7.52 40.45 -5.46
C SER A 47 -7.57 39.75 -4.09
N PHE A 48 -7.93 38.46 -4.08
CA PHE A 48 -7.89 37.64 -2.87
C PHE A 48 -6.46 37.27 -2.46
N SER A 49 -5.52 37.23 -3.42
CA SER A 49 -4.10 36.90 -3.22
C SER A 49 -3.86 35.65 -2.36
N PRO A 50 -4.43 34.48 -2.73
CA PRO A 50 -4.26 33.26 -1.95
C PRO A 50 -2.84 32.71 -2.08
N ASP A 51 -2.30 32.23 -0.96
CA ASP A 51 -1.04 31.49 -0.93
C ASP A 51 -1.16 30.11 -1.59
N TRP A 52 -2.34 29.49 -1.50
CA TRP A 52 -2.65 28.17 -2.04
C TRP A 52 -3.95 28.21 -2.82
N ILE A 53 -3.94 27.63 -4.02
CA ILE A 53 -5.15 27.51 -4.83
C ILE A 53 -5.35 26.04 -5.17
N TRP A 54 -6.48 25.50 -4.72
CA TRP A 54 -6.94 24.17 -5.06
C TRP A 54 -8.01 24.27 -6.15
N LEU A 55 -7.72 23.76 -7.35
CA LEU A 55 -8.65 23.79 -8.47
C LEU A 55 -9.14 22.38 -8.80
N ASP A 56 -10.43 22.21 -9.10
CA ASP A 56 -11.00 20.95 -9.62
C ASP A 56 -11.60 21.13 -11.02
N GLY A 57 -11.67 20.05 -11.78
CA GLY A 57 -12.31 19.99 -13.10
C GLY A 57 -11.44 20.41 -14.29
N TRP A 58 -11.92 20.09 -15.49
CA TRP A 58 -11.24 20.31 -16.78
C TRP A 58 -10.81 21.77 -17.01
N HIS A 59 -11.65 22.72 -16.61
CA HIS A 59 -11.36 24.17 -16.75
C HIS A 59 -10.40 24.70 -15.68
N GLY A 60 -10.16 23.97 -14.59
CA GLY A 60 -9.17 24.32 -13.58
C GLY A 60 -7.75 24.35 -14.14
N TYR A 61 -7.42 23.48 -15.10
CA TYR A 61 -6.13 23.51 -15.80
C TYR A 61 -5.93 24.79 -16.61
N LEU A 62 -6.94 25.22 -17.37
CA LEU A 62 -6.88 26.45 -18.18
C LEU A 62 -6.78 27.69 -17.29
N LEU A 63 -7.50 27.71 -16.18
CA LEU A 63 -7.44 28.78 -15.19
C LEU A 63 -6.06 28.83 -14.51
N ALA A 64 -5.53 27.68 -14.08
CA ALA A 64 -4.19 27.57 -13.49
C ALA A 64 -3.10 28.04 -14.46
N LYS A 65 -3.17 27.60 -15.72
CA LYS A 65 -2.24 28.00 -16.78
C LYS A 65 -2.25 29.52 -16.97
N ARG A 66 -3.45 30.12 -17.05
CA ARG A 66 -3.60 31.58 -17.21
C ARG A 66 -3.09 32.35 -16.00
N LEU A 67 -3.39 31.89 -14.79
CA LEU A 67 -2.93 32.54 -13.57
C LEU A 67 -1.39 32.46 -13.43
N LYS A 68 -0.78 31.33 -13.80
CA LYS A 68 0.68 31.17 -13.86
C LYS A 68 1.33 32.08 -14.91
N GLU A 69 0.82 32.05 -16.13
CA GLU A 69 1.40 32.79 -17.27
C GLU A 69 1.26 34.30 -17.12
N LYS A 70 0.12 34.78 -16.57
CA LYS A 70 -0.18 36.20 -16.49
C LYS A 70 0.19 36.86 -15.16
N TYR A 71 0.20 36.12 -14.05
CA TYR A 71 0.36 36.69 -12.71
C TYR A 71 1.46 36.03 -11.87
N HIS A 72 2.21 35.07 -12.43
CA HIS A 72 3.33 34.38 -11.77
C HIS A 72 2.98 33.74 -10.40
N LEU A 73 1.70 33.51 -10.11
CA LEU A 73 1.29 32.89 -8.86
C LEU A 73 1.75 31.42 -8.82
N PRO A 74 2.31 30.94 -7.70
CA PRO A 74 2.73 29.56 -7.54
C PRO A 74 1.50 28.65 -7.43
N PHE A 75 1.23 27.84 -8.45
CA PHE A 75 0.09 26.91 -8.40
C PHE A 75 0.48 25.52 -7.92
N ALA A 76 -0.23 25.03 -6.91
CA ALA A 76 -0.40 23.61 -6.66
C ALA A 76 -1.49 23.08 -7.60
N TYR A 77 -1.09 22.51 -8.74
CA TYR A 77 -2.01 21.88 -9.68
C TYR A 77 -2.67 20.64 -9.07
N ARG A 78 -3.99 20.50 -9.25
CA ARG A 78 -4.67 19.20 -9.12
C ARG A 78 -4.53 18.44 -10.44
N SER A 79 -3.70 17.39 -10.44
CA SER A 79 -4.15 16.14 -11.07
C SER A 79 -5.30 15.68 -10.21
N HIS A 80 -6.43 15.21 -10.77
CA HIS A 80 -7.43 14.47 -9.98
C HIS A 80 -6.67 13.66 -8.94
N ASN A 81 -6.95 13.92 -7.65
CA ASN A 81 -6.31 13.29 -6.51
C ASN A 81 -5.01 13.93 -5.97
N VAL A 82 -5.00 15.03 -5.21
CA VAL A 82 -3.86 15.24 -4.27
C VAL A 82 -4.02 14.27 -3.10
N GLU A 83 -5.25 14.11 -2.59
CA GLU A 83 -5.63 13.06 -1.64
C GLU A 83 -5.37 11.69 -2.23
N HIS A 84 -5.97 11.27 -3.35
CA HIS A 84 -5.61 9.98 -3.94
C HIS A 84 -4.19 9.96 -4.55
N GLN A 85 -3.46 11.03 -4.87
CA GLN A 85 -2.02 10.90 -5.19
C GLN A 85 -1.20 10.71 -3.93
N TYR A 86 -1.63 11.24 -2.80
CA TYR A 86 -1.02 10.99 -1.49
C TYR A 86 -1.39 9.59 -0.97
N PHE A 87 -2.66 9.17 -1.03
CA PHE A 87 -3.12 7.82 -0.75
C PHE A 87 -2.61 6.81 -1.80
N ALA A 88 -2.48 7.18 -3.07
CA ALA A 88 -1.82 6.37 -4.09
C ALA A 88 -0.30 6.43 -3.96
N PHE A 89 0.30 7.49 -3.39
CA PHE A 89 1.72 7.51 -3.03
C PHE A 89 1.97 6.53 -1.89
N ILE A 90 1.16 6.58 -0.84
CA ILE A 90 1.10 5.60 0.25
C ILE A 90 0.91 4.18 -0.35
N ALA A 91 -0.03 4.00 -1.28
CA ALA A 91 -0.32 2.70 -1.90
C ALA A 91 0.69 2.24 -2.97
N ARG A 92 1.39 3.15 -3.65
CA ARG A 92 2.41 2.83 -4.68
C ARG A 92 3.80 2.64 -4.06
N SER A 93 4.08 3.30 -2.94
CA SER A 93 5.37 3.20 -2.23
C SER A 93 5.47 1.99 -1.30
N SER A 94 4.44 1.13 -1.28
CA SER A 94 4.37 -0.09 -0.49
C SER A 94 4.34 -1.32 -1.41
N SER A 95 5.25 -2.27 -1.16
CA SER A 95 5.36 -3.52 -1.92
C SER A 95 4.68 -4.69 -1.21
N GLY A 96 3.96 -5.53 -1.95
CA GLY A 96 3.40 -6.82 -1.49
C GLY A 96 2.07 -6.70 -0.73
N ILE A 97 1.74 -7.71 0.09
CA ILE A 97 0.57 -7.75 1.00
C ILE A 97 0.48 -6.51 1.92
N LYS A 98 1.62 -5.85 2.18
CA LYS A 98 1.67 -4.55 2.87
C LYS A 98 0.93 -3.44 2.12
N LYS A 99 0.69 -3.54 0.81
CA LYS A 99 -0.15 -2.60 0.04
C LYS A 99 -1.64 -2.68 0.44
N HIS A 100 -2.15 -3.89 0.71
CA HIS A 100 -3.49 -4.11 1.26
C HIS A 100 -3.55 -3.80 2.76
N ILE A 101 -2.51 -4.14 3.53
CA ILE A 101 -2.41 -3.76 4.94
C ILE A 101 -2.20 -2.24 5.12
N LEU A 102 -1.67 -1.51 4.14
CA LEU A 102 -1.56 -0.05 4.14
C LEU A 102 -2.85 0.63 3.73
N PHE A 103 -3.58 0.06 2.76
CA PHE A 103 -4.98 0.38 2.53
C PHE A 103 -5.71 0.20 3.89
N TYR A 104 -5.50 -0.93 4.57
CA TYR A 104 -6.06 -1.25 5.90
C TYR A 104 -5.51 -0.47 7.12
N ASN A 105 -4.30 0.07 7.06
CA ASN A 105 -3.71 0.81 8.19
C ASN A 105 -3.85 2.33 8.01
N ALA A 106 -3.93 2.83 6.78
CA ALA A 106 -4.55 4.14 6.52
C ALA A 106 -6.05 4.09 6.87
N GLN A 107 -6.73 2.95 6.65
CA GLN A 107 -8.07 2.64 7.20
C GLN A 107 -8.10 2.47 8.74
N ARG A 108 -6.96 2.43 9.45
CA ARG A 108 -6.92 2.38 10.93
C ARG A 108 -6.87 3.76 11.60
N LEU A 109 -6.86 4.84 10.82
CA LEU A 109 -7.45 6.09 11.29
C LEU A 109 -8.95 5.82 11.44
N LYS A 110 -9.31 5.37 12.65
CA LYS A 110 -10.62 4.91 13.08
C LYS A 110 -11.75 5.70 12.39
N HIS A 111 -12.47 5.04 11.47
CA HIS A 111 -13.92 5.10 11.21
C HIS A 111 -14.40 5.09 9.75
N ALA A 112 -13.57 4.87 8.72
CA ALA A 112 -14.14 4.58 7.40
C ALA A 112 -13.26 3.84 6.40
N GLU A 113 -13.87 2.83 5.80
CA GLU A 113 -13.43 2.18 4.57
C GLU A 113 -13.99 2.97 3.37
N TYR A 114 -13.19 3.14 2.31
CA TYR A 114 -13.64 3.74 1.05
C TYR A 114 -13.43 2.74 -0.09
N GLU A 115 -14.49 2.40 -0.82
CA GLU A 115 -14.49 1.54 -2.00
C GLU A 115 -14.13 2.30 -3.28
N THR A 116 -14.50 3.58 -3.39
CA THR A 116 -14.44 4.36 -4.65
C THR A 116 -13.69 5.69 -4.53
N TYR A 117 -13.33 6.12 -3.32
CA TYR A 117 -12.58 7.38 -3.06
C TYR A 117 -13.24 8.62 -3.68
N THR A 118 -14.56 8.58 -3.90
CA THR A 118 -15.28 9.76 -4.36
C THR A 118 -15.36 10.79 -3.22
N LEU A 119 -15.48 12.08 -3.56
CA LEU A 119 -15.62 13.13 -2.55
C LEU A 119 -16.82 12.86 -1.62
N GLU A 120 -17.89 12.25 -2.13
CA GLU A 120 -19.07 11.85 -1.35
C GLU A 120 -18.73 10.80 -0.29
N GLU A 121 -17.99 9.76 -0.68
CA GLU A 121 -17.62 8.69 0.23
C GLU A 121 -16.66 9.21 1.30
N VAL A 122 -15.63 9.96 0.88
CA VAL A 122 -14.59 10.54 1.75
C VAL A 122 -15.18 11.57 2.73
N SER A 123 -16.08 12.44 2.26
CA SER A 123 -16.73 13.42 3.13
C SER A 123 -17.64 12.77 4.16
N GLN A 124 -18.43 11.78 3.75
CA GLN A 124 -19.37 11.10 4.64
C GLN A 124 -18.66 10.42 5.81
N ALA A 125 -17.48 9.90 5.55
CA ALA A 125 -16.69 9.22 6.54
C ALA A 125 -15.82 10.10 7.44
N LEU A 126 -15.12 11.09 6.86
CA LEU A 126 -14.21 11.94 7.62
C LEU A 126 -14.97 13.03 8.38
N LEU A 127 -16.07 13.50 7.79
CA LEU A 127 -16.83 14.65 8.26
C LEU A 127 -18.24 14.27 8.73
N GLY A 128 -18.80 13.15 8.28
CA GLY A 128 -20.22 12.84 8.51
C GLY A 128 -21.17 13.61 7.58
N GLU A 129 -20.63 14.28 6.56
CA GLU A 129 -21.38 15.15 5.64
C GLU A 129 -21.51 14.50 4.24
N THR A 130 -22.73 14.54 3.68
CA THR A 130 -23.02 14.07 2.32
C THR A 130 -23.12 15.22 1.32
N LYS A 131 -22.91 14.91 0.04
CA LYS A 131 -23.19 15.85 -1.05
C LYS A 131 -24.68 16.14 -1.17
N LEU A 132 -25.01 17.34 -1.67
CA LEU A 132 -26.41 17.74 -1.93
C LEU A 132 -27.04 17.04 -3.15
N ILE A 133 -26.22 16.53 -4.08
CA ILE A 133 -26.66 15.74 -5.24
C ILE A 133 -25.80 14.46 -5.28
N THR A 134 -26.45 13.31 -5.19
CA THR A 134 -25.84 11.98 -5.08
C THR A 134 -26.41 11.03 -6.15
N GLY A 135 -25.77 9.86 -6.32
CA GLY A 135 -26.29 8.78 -7.17
C GLY A 135 -25.88 8.80 -8.66
N LYS A 136 -26.26 7.74 -9.38
CA LYS A 136 -25.81 7.45 -10.76
C LYS A 136 -26.23 8.50 -11.80
N ASN A 137 -27.36 9.17 -11.57
CA ASN A 137 -27.91 10.17 -12.50
C ASN A 137 -27.52 11.61 -12.12
N ARG A 138 -26.50 11.79 -11.29
CA ARG A 138 -26.02 13.13 -10.86
C ARG A 138 -25.76 14.07 -12.05
N HIS A 139 -25.18 13.55 -13.13
CA HIS A 139 -24.87 14.36 -14.31
C HIS A 139 -26.13 14.92 -14.98
N GLU A 140 -27.19 14.12 -15.06
CA GLU A 140 -28.49 14.52 -15.62
C GLU A 140 -29.17 15.57 -14.74
N GLU A 141 -29.12 15.42 -13.41
CA GLU A 141 -29.68 16.40 -12.49
C GLU A 141 -28.91 17.73 -12.53
N ILE A 142 -27.57 17.70 -12.60
CA ILE A 142 -26.75 18.91 -12.77
C ILE A 142 -27.10 19.61 -14.08
N GLU A 143 -27.27 18.86 -15.17
CA GLU A 143 -27.66 19.42 -16.47
C GLU A 143 -29.07 20.02 -16.44
N ARG A 144 -30.02 19.36 -15.75
CA ARG A 144 -31.37 19.88 -15.52
C ARG A 144 -31.32 21.22 -14.76
N LEU A 145 -30.60 21.25 -13.63
CA LEU A 145 -30.49 22.46 -12.80
C LEU A 145 -29.80 23.60 -13.54
N TYR A 146 -28.76 23.32 -14.32
CA TYR A 146 -28.04 24.33 -15.12
C TYR A 146 -28.92 24.96 -16.20
N ASN A 147 -29.74 24.15 -16.87
CA ASN A 147 -30.63 24.62 -17.93
C ASN A 147 -31.96 25.19 -17.40
N SER A 148 -32.23 25.07 -16.10
CA SER A 148 -33.44 25.60 -15.47
C SER A 148 -33.46 27.13 -15.49
N LYS A 149 -34.65 27.68 -15.74
CA LYS A 149 -34.92 29.13 -15.62
C LYS A 149 -35.48 29.49 -14.23
N ASP A 150 -35.77 28.50 -13.40
CA ASP A 150 -36.22 28.73 -12.02
C ASP A 150 -35.04 29.15 -11.15
N VAL A 151 -35.20 30.28 -10.45
CA VAL A 151 -34.22 30.83 -9.52
C VAL A 151 -33.91 29.82 -8.40
N LYS A 152 -34.90 29.03 -7.95
CA LYS A 152 -34.69 28.02 -6.90
C LYS A 152 -33.79 26.87 -7.37
N ASP A 153 -33.96 26.41 -8.60
CA ASP A 153 -33.10 25.39 -9.20
C ASP A 153 -31.67 25.92 -9.43
N GLN A 154 -31.54 27.16 -9.88
CA GLN A 154 -30.24 27.82 -10.04
C GLN A 154 -29.52 27.99 -8.69
N GLN A 155 -30.26 28.38 -7.64
CA GLN A 155 -29.73 28.47 -6.28
C GLN A 155 -29.28 27.10 -5.77
N ARG A 156 -30.07 26.04 -6.01
CA ARG A 156 -29.69 24.66 -5.64
C ARG A 156 -28.39 24.21 -6.30
N LEU A 157 -28.15 24.60 -7.56
CA LEU A 157 -26.88 24.34 -8.24
C LEU A 157 -25.70 25.11 -7.62
N VAL A 158 -25.93 26.36 -7.20
CA VAL A 158 -24.93 27.16 -6.49
C VAL A 158 -24.59 26.52 -5.15
N ASP A 159 -25.59 26.13 -4.37
CA ASP A 159 -25.42 25.49 -3.06
C ASP A 159 -24.67 24.16 -3.18
N TYR A 160 -25.00 23.36 -4.21
CA TYR A 160 -24.28 22.14 -4.56
C TYR A 160 -22.78 22.40 -4.81
N ASN A 161 -22.45 23.41 -5.63
CA ASN A 161 -21.06 23.74 -5.94
C ASN A 161 -20.30 24.27 -4.72
N ILE A 162 -20.93 25.09 -3.89
CA ILE A 162 -20.33 25.60 -2.65
C ILE A 162 -20.08 24.45 -1.68
N MET A 163 -21.02 23.52 -1.55
CA MET A 163 -20.86 22.33 -0.70
C MET A 163 -19.68 21.48 -1.15
N ASP A 164 -19.55 21.19 -2.45
CA ASP A 164 -18.40 20.42 -2.97
C ASP A 164 -17.05 21.11 -2.63
N CYS A 165 -16.97 22.44 -2.74
CA CYS A 165 -15.78 23.21 -2.34
C CYS A 165 -15.52 23.17 -0.83
N LYS A 166 -16.57 23.33 0.00
CA LYS A 166 -16.47 23.27 1.47
C LYS A 166 -16.01 21.89 1.92
N LEU A 167 -16.61 20.82 1.42
CA LEU A 167 -16.23 19.44 1.78
C LEU A 167 -14.78 19.16 1.45
N ALA A 168 -14.30 19.58 0.27
CA ALA A 168 -12.90 19.46 -0.09
C ALA A 168 -12.00 20.21 0.90
N TYR A 169 -12.30 21.48 1.20
CA TYR A 169 -11.54 22.27 2.17
C TYR A 169 -11.53 21.63 3.58
N ASP A 170 -12.69 21.21 4.07
CA ASP A 170 -12.85 20.62 5.40
C ASP A 170 -12.08 19.30 5.53
N ILE A 171 -12.00 18.49 4.47
CA ILE A 171 -11.16 17.28 4.44
C ILE A 171 -9.68 17.65 4.62
N LEU A 172 -9.19 18.71 3.97
CA LEU A 172 -7.78 19.15 4.10
C LEU A 172 -7.46 19.55 5.52
N ILE A 173 -8.31 20.38 6.13
CA ILE A 173 -8.15 20.83 7.50
C ILE A 173 -8.25 19.65 8.47
N LYS A 174 -9.22 18.75 8.26
CA LYS A 174 -9.40 17.57 9.12
C LYS A 174 -8.23 16.60 9.05
N THR A 175 -7.58 16.50 7.89
CA THR A 175 -6.48 15.54 7.64
C THR A 175 -5.10 16.10 7.92
N ASP A 176 -4.95 17.41 8.18
CA ASP A 176 -3.66 18.07 8.45
C ASP A 176 -2.64 17.86 7.31
N ILE A 177 -3.15 17.76 6.08
CA ILE A 177 -2.35 17.37 4.91
C ILE A 177 -1.41 18.49 4.43
N ASP A 178 -1.77 19.74 4.65
CA ASP A 178 -0.97 20.92 4.36
C ASP A 178 0.34 20.92 5.17
N ASN A 179 0.25 20.72 6.48
CA ASN A 179 1.41 20.60 7.37
C ASN A 179 2.33 19.44 6.94
N LEU A 180 1.72 18.33 6.52
CA LEU A 180 2.46 17.21 6.00
C LEU A 180 3.21 17.52 4.69
N ILE A 181 2.55 18.19 3.75
CA ILE A 181 3.14 18.58 2.46
C ILE A 181 4.31 19.54 2.69
N ILE A 182 4.15 20.51 3.60
CA ILE A 182 5.21 21.45 4.00
C ILE A 182 6.39 20.70 4.62
N GLU A 183 6.15 19.85 5.62
CA GLU A 183 7.21 19.10 6.29
C GLU A 183 7.95 18.18 5.30
N ARG A 184 7.24 17.52 4.40
CA ARG A 184 7.85 16.71 3.34
C ARG A 184 8.73 17.56 2.41
N SER A 185 8.24 18.71 1.98
CA SER A 185 9.00 19.65 1.15
C SER A 185 10.28 20.08 1.86
N GLN A 186 10.20 20.44 3.14
CA GLN A 186 11.36 20.81 3.95
C GLN A 186 12.37 19.65 4.10
N LEU A 187 11.89 18.43 4.30
CA LEU A 187 12.74 17.24 4.44
C LEU A 187 13.40 16.80 3.12
N THR A 188 12.74 17.00 1.98
CA THR A 188 13.19 16.49 0.68
C THR A 188 13.77 17.56 -0.24
N GLY A 189 13.52 18.84 0.03
CA GLY A 189 13.83 19.96 -0.86
C GLY A 189 13.01 19.97 -2.16
N LEU A 190 11.97 19.15 -2.27
CA LEU A 190 11.08 19.15 -3.44
C LEU A 190 9.96 20.19 -3.28
N PRO A 191 9.49 20.79 -4.38
CA PRO A 191 8.29 21.63 -4.38
C PRO A 191 7.07 20.94 -3.75
N LEU A 192 6.17 21.74 -3.16
CA LEU A 192 4.97 21.28 -2.44
C LEU A 192 4.05 20.41 -3.29
N ASP A 193 4.02 20.64 -4.61
CA ASP A 193 3.23 19.90 -5.59
C ASP A 193 3.86 18.57 -6.03
N ARG A 194 5.10 18.26 -5.61
CA ARG A 194 5.85 17.06 -6.07
C ARG A 194 5.90 15.93 -5.03
N LEU A 195 4.74 15.31 -4.80
CA LEU A 195 4.52 14.32 -3.72
C LEU A 195 4.91 12.86 -4.04
N THR A 196 5.15 12.48 -5.30
CA THR A 196 5.31 11.06 -5.69
C THR A 196 6.72 10.66 -6.14
N ALA A 197 7.67 11.58 -6.17
CA ALA A 197 8.97 11.37 -6.83
C ALA A 197 10.10 10.96 -5.86
N SER A 198 10.15 9.69 -5.43
CA SER A 198 11.19 9.21 -4.49
C SER A 198 12.63 9.37 -5.01
N ILE A 199 12.88 9.13 -6.31
CA ILE A 199 14.21 9.35 -6.91
C ILE A 199 14.59 10.83 -6.84
N ALA A 200 13.66 11.72 -7.20
CA ALA A 200 13.91 13.16 -7.15
C ALA A 200 14.12 13.67 -5.71
N ALA A 201 13.41 13.10 -4.73
CA ALA A 201 13.58 13.41 -3.32
C ALA A 201 14.97 12.99 -2.83
N PHE A 202 15.41 11.77 -3.19
CA PHE A 202 16.75 11.30 -2.88
C PHE A 202 17.81 12.20 -3.53
N ASP A 203 17.69 12.46 -4.83
CA ASP A 203 18.61 13.32 -5.58
C ASP A 203 18.73 14.71 -4.93
N SER A 204 17.59 15.36 -4.66
CA SER A 204 17.55 16.70 -4.07
C SER A 204 18.33 16.77 -2.74
N VAL A 205 18.04 15.86 -1.81
CA VAL A 205 18.70 15.86 -0.50
C VAL A 205 20.17 15.43 -0.62
N TYR A 206 20.46 14.38 -1.38
CA TYR A 206 21.81 13.84 -1.48
C TYR A 206 22.76 14.80 -2.21
N ILE A 207 22.35 15.37 -3.35
CA ILE A 207 23.16 16.35 -4.10
C ILE A 207 23.46 17.57 -3.23
N LYS A 208 22.47 18.07 -2.48
CA LYS A 208 22.68 19.20 -1.57
C LYS A 208 23.76 18.90 -0.53
N ASN A 209 23.70 17.74 0.12
CA ASN A 209 24.70 17.38 1.13
C ASN A 209 26.06 17.03 0.51
N ALA A 210 26.11 16.43 -0.68
CA ALA A 210 27.35 16.16 -1.42
C ALA A 210 28.10 17.46 -1.76
N ARG A 211 27.38 18.46 -2.28
CA ARG A 211 27.95 19.78 -2.59
C ARG A 211 28.57 20.47 -1.37
N ASN A 212 27.91 20.37 -0.22
CA ASN A 212 28.41 20.97 1.03
C ASN A 212 29.77 20.42 1.48
N ILE A 213 30.14 19.22 1.04
CA ILE A 213 31.44 18.60 1.33
C ILE A 213 32.36 18.55 0.10
N GLY A 214 32.07 19.35 -0.93
CA GLY A 214 32.89 19.47 -2.14
C GLY A 214 32.80 18.28 -3.11
N LEU A 215 31.79 17.41 -2.98
CA LEU A 215 31.58 16.29 -3.88
C LEU A 215 30.63 16.64 -5.03
N VAL A 216 30.93 16.07 -6.20
CA VAL A 216 30.10 16.18 -7.40
C VAL A 216 29.35 14.87 -7.63
N SER A 217 28.03 14.98 -7.75
CA SER A 217 27.15 13.86 -8.04
C SER A 217 27.24 13.43 -9.51
N PRO A 218 27.14 12.12 -9.81
CA PRO A 218 27.15 11.63 -11.19
C PRO A 218 25.93 12.10 -12.00
N THR A 219 26.07 12.09 -13.32
CA THR A 219 24.95 12.28 -14.25
C THR A 219 24.10 11.01 -14.29
N THR A 220 22.78 11.16 -14.43
CA THR A 220 21.88 10.02 -14.59
C THR A 220 22.21 9.26 -15.88
N ARG A 221 22.52 7.97 -15.75
CA ARG A 221 22.65 7.04 -16.87
C ARG A 221 21.65 5.91 -16.63
N TYR A 222 20.90 5.53 -17.65
CA TYR A 222 20.11 4.31 -17.58
C TYR A 222 21.08 3.12 -17.64
N THR A 223 21.06 2.28 -16.61
CA THR A 223 21.82 1.03 -16.60
C THR A 223 20.86 -0.12 -16.86
N GLU A 224 21.15 -0.97 -17.83
CA GLU A 224 20.38 -2.21 -18.00
C GLU A 224 20.55 -3.10 -16.78
N LYS A 225 19.44 -3.63 -16.28
CA LYS A 225 19.44 -4.49 -15.09
C LYS A 225 19.53 -5.94 -15.52
N GLU A 226 20.75 -6.42 -15.75
CA GLU A 226 20.97 -7.85 -16.07
C GLU A 226 20.66 -8.75 -14.86
N ASN A 227 20.98 -8.29 -13.64
CA ASN A 227 20.89 -9.11 -12.42
C ASN A 227 19.84 -8.60 -11.43
N ARG A 228 19.06 -9.54 -10.87
CA ARG A 228 18.07 -9.25 -9.81
C ARG A 228 18.78 -9.01 -8.48
N ILE A 229 18.27 -8.03 -7.72
CA ILE A 229 18.72 -7.77 -6.34
C ILE A 229 18.27 -8.94 -5.46
N LYS A 230 19.16 -9.43 -4.60
CA LYS A 230 18.82 -10.49 -3.65
C LYS A 230 17.86 -9.94 -2.60
N GLY A 231 16.72 -10.61 -2.40
CA GLY A 231 15.72 -10.20 -1.42
C GLY A 231 16.14 -10.43 0.03
N GLY A 232 15.27 -10.04 0.96
CA GLY A 232 15.43 -10.36 2.39
C GLY A 232 15.49 -11.87 2.68
N TYR A 233 16.06 -12.22 3.82
CA TYR A 233 16.14 -13.62 4.25
C TYR A 233 14.81 -14.05 4.89
N VAL A 234 14.32 -15.21 4.48
CA VAL A 234 13.16 -15.87 5.07
C VAL A 234 13.57 -17.30 5.39
N PHE A 235 13.80 -17.54 6.67
CA PHE A 235 13.95 -18.86 7.26
C PHE A 235 12.60 -19.36 7.71
N SER A 236 12.35 -20.64 7.51
CA SER A 236 11.13 -21.27 7.96
C SER A 236 11.47 -22.68 8.42
N SER A 237 11.04 -23.03 9.64
CA SER A 237 11.08 -24.40 10.12
C SER A 237 9.93 -25.22 9.50
N LYS A 238 9.50 -26.29 10.17
CA LYS A 238 8.37 -27.13 9.76
C LYS A 238 7.09 -26.29 9.69
N ALA A 239 6.14 -26.65 8.84
CA ALA A 239 4.78 -26.10 8.98
C ALA A 239 4.13 -26.64 10.26
N GLY A 240 3.15 -25.92 10.78
CA GLY A 240 2.45 -26.38 11.98
C GLY A 240 1.63 -25.32 12.68
N ILE A 241 1.02 -25.76 13.78
CA ILE A 241 0.35 -24.91 14.75
C ILE A 241 1.25 -24.87 15.98
N TYR A 242 1.71 -23.67 16.29
CA TYR A 242 2.58 -23.36 17.41
C TYR A 242 1.79 -22.63 18.48
N HIS A 243 2.21 -22.76 19.73
CA HIS A 243 1.62 -22.06 20.86
C HIS A 243 2.66 -21.18 21.52
N ASN A 244 2.24 -20.02 22.03
CA ASN A 244 3.08 -19.04 22.71
C ASN A 244 4.34 -18.69 21.91
N VAL A 245 4.16 -17.91 20.85
CA VAL A 245 5.25 -17.48 19.96
C VAL A 245 5.52 -16.00 20.15
N LEU A 246 6.74 -15.66 20.56
CA LEU A 246 7.22 -14.28 20.68
C LEU A 246 7.68 -13.77 19.31
N ILE A 247 7.24 -12.56 18.97
CA ILE A 247 7.67 -11.88 17.74
C ILE A 247 8.61 -10.76 18.13
N LEU A 248 9.87 -10.87 17.67
CA LEU A 248 10.84 -9.79 17.78
C LEU A 248 11.14 -9.24 16.38
N ASP A 249 11.07 -7.92 16.22
CA ASP A 249 11.17 -7.23 14.93
C ASP A 249 12.17 -6.05 15.02
N PHE A 250 13.03 -5.91 14.02
CA PHE A 250 14.00 -4.81 13.99
C PHE A 250 13.33 -3.50 13.56
N LYS A 251 13.47 -2.45 14.38
CA LYS A 251 12.96 -1.12 14.07
C LYS A 251 13.70 -0.54 12.86
N SER A 252 13.05 -0.59 11.69
CA SER A 252 13.58 -0.03 10.43
C SER A 252 14.95 -0.64 10.05
N LEU A 253 15.00 -1.98 9.92
CA LEU A 253 16.24 -2.74 9.70
C LEU A 253 17.16 -2.18 8.60
N TYR A 254 16.64 -1.85 7.41
CA TYR A 254 17.51 -1.36 6.33
C TYR A 254 18.08 0.05 6.62
N PRO A 255 17.28 1.03 7.06
CA PRO A 255 17.83 2.29 7.58
C PRO A 255 18.87 2.12 8.70
N SER A 256 18.68 1.19 9.64
CA SER A 256 19.65 0.95 10.72
C SER A 256 20.92 0.29 10.22
N ILE A 257 20.85 -0.64 9.25
CA ILE A 257 22.01 -1.22 8.55
C ILE A 257 22.82 -0.13 7.84
N ILE A 258 22.16 0.77 7.10
CA ILE A 258 22.81 1.87 6.38
C ILE A 258 23.65 2.71 7.35
N LYS A 259 23.08 3.09 8.50
CA LYS A 259 23.80 3.85 9.53
C LYS A 259 24.92 3.04 10.19
N THR A 260 24.62 1.81 10.57
CA THR A 260 25.54 0.92 11.30
C THR A 260 26.80 0.62 10.49
N PHE A 261 26.66 0.35 9.19
CA PHE A 261 27.75 -0.09 8.32
C PHE A 261 28.20 0.96 7.29
N ASN A 262 27.76 2.21 7.46
CA ASN A 262 28.13 3.35 6.61
C ASN A 262 27.90 3.13 5.10
N ILE A 263 26.76 2.53 4.75
CA ILE A 263 26.44 2.26 3.35
C ILE A 263 26.04 3.57 2.69
N ASP A 264 26.91 4.09 1.83
CA ASP A 264 26.74 5.41 1.23
C ASP A 264 27.44 5.48 -0.15
N PRO A 265 26.82 6.09 -1.17
CA PRO A 265 27.46 6.26 -2.47
C PRO A 265 28.83 6.95 -2.42
N ALA A 266 29.02 7.94 -1.54
CA ALA A 266 30.29 8.65 -1.42
C ALA A 266 31.35 7.90 -0.60
N SER A 267 30.95 6.94 0.24
CA SER A 267 31.89 6.08 0.98
C SER A 267 32.28 4.83 0.20
N TYR A 268 31.53 4.44 -0.82
CA TYR A 268 31.76 3.21 -1.59
C TYR A 268 33.11 3.21 -2.32
N VAL A 269 33.85 2.11 -2.20
CA VAL A 269 35.11 1.85 -2.93
C VAL A 269 35.09 0.46 -3.58
N GLU A 270 35.74 0.32 -4.73
CA GLU A 270 35.68 -0.93 -5.51
C GLU A 270 36.48 -2.07 -4.89
N LYS A 271 37.60 -1.72 -4.23
CA LYS A 271 38.56 -2.65 -3.63
C LYS A 271 38.70 -2.40 -2.14
N LYS A 272 39.13 -3.42 -1.41
CA LYS A 272 39.41 -3.32 0.01
C LYS A 272 40.59 -2.36 0.24
N GLU A 273 40.39 -1.38 1.11
CA GLU A 273 41.41 -0.43 1.54
C GLU A 273 41.60 -0.49 3.07
N LYS A 274 42.62 0.19 3.59
CA LYS A 274 42.78 0.34 5.04
C LYS A 274 41.59 1.15 5.59
N ASN A 275 41.03 0.72 6.72
CA ASN A 275 39.91 1.38 7.39
C ASN A 275 38.61 1.43 6.55
N THR A 276 38.28 0.34 5.85
CA THR A 276 36.97 0.15 5.20
C THR A 276 36.11 -0.86 5.93
N VAL A 277 34.80 -0.61 5.97
CA VAL A 277 33.78 -1.59 6.31
C VAL A 277 33.60 -2.55 5.12
N GLU A 278 33.77 -3.85 5.36
CA GLU A 278 33.51 -4.91 4.38
C GLU A 278 32.13 -5.53 4.64
N SER A 279 31.29 -5.58 3.60
CA SER A 279 29.99 -6.24 3.67
C SER A 279 30.08 -7.75 3.38
N PRO A 280 29.04 -8.54 3.71
CA PRO A 280 29.03 -9.98 3.44
C PRO A 280 29.00 -10.35 1.95
N ASN A 281 28.84 -9.39 1.04
CA ASN A 281 28.99 -9.56 -0.41
C ASN A 281 30.25 -8.86 -0.96
N HIS A 282 31.24 -8.60 -0.09
CA HIS A 282 32.51 -7.97 -0.43
C HIS A 282 32.37 -6.58 -1.08
N ALA A 283 31.35 -5.81 -0.71
CA ALA A 283 31.28 -4.38 -0.97
C ALA A 283 32.05 -3.65 0.13
N TYR A 284 32.77 -2.60 -0.24
CA TYR A 284 33.66 -1.88 0.66
C TYR A 284 33.21 -0.42 0.79
N PHE A 285 33.23 0.09 2.02
CA PHE A 285 32.83 1.45 2.33
C PHE A 285 33.88 2.07 3.25
N LYS A 286 34.36 3.29 2.94
CA LYS A 286 35.24 4.06 3.84
C LYS A 286 34.60 4.16 5.21
N ASN A 287 35.35 3.89 6.28
CA ASN A 287 34.82 3.97 7.65
C ASN A 287 34.85 5.41 8.20
N THR A 288 34.30 6.33 7.43
CA THR A 288 34.12 7.76 7.77
C THR A 288 32.66 8.12 7.50
N GLU A 289 31.99 8.82 8.41
CA GLU A 289 30.56 9.12 8.31
C GLU A 289 30.15 9.64 6.93
N GLY A 290 29.34 8.84 6.23
CA GLY A 290 28.85 9.13 4.88
C GLY A 290 27.64 10.07 4.88
N ILE A 291 27.26 10.49 3.68
CA ILE A 291 26.13 11.42 3.49
C ILE A 291 24.80 10.75 3.85
N LEU A 292 24.57 9.53 3.35
CA LEU A 292 23.30 8.82 3.51
C LEU A 292 22.95 8.51 4.97
N PRO A 293 23.87 7.98 5.82
CA PRO A 293 23.61 7.82 7.25
C PRO A 293 23.09 9.09 7.94
N GLN A 294 23.67 10.25 7.62
CA GLN A 294 23.24 11.54 8.19
C GLN A 294 21.85 11.95 7.72
N ILE A 295 21.53 11.72 6.43
CA ILE A 295 20.19 11.97 5.89
C ILE A 295 19.16 11.08 6.59
N ILE A 296 19.46 9.79 6.76
CA ILE A 296 18.58 8.84 7.45
C ILE A 296 18.40 9.24 8.92
N GLU A 297 19.44 9.73 9.59
CA GLU A 297 19.35 10.24 10.96
C GLU A 297 18.41 11.44 11.07
N LYS A 298 18.52 12.43 10.18
CA LYS A 298 17.60 13.58 10.14
C LYS A 298 16.15 13.15 9.94
N LEU A 299 15.90 12.21 9.03
CA LEU A 299 14.56 11.65 8.82
C LEU A 299 14.06 10.86 10.04
N HIS A 300 14.93 10.12 10.71
CA HIS A 300 14.58 9.40 11.95
C HIS A 300 14.18 10.38 13.05
N GLN A 301 14.94 11.45 13.27
CA GLN A 301 14.64 12.49 14.26
C GLN A 301 13.30 13.18 13.96
N ALA A 302 13.05 13.55 12.70
CA ALA A 302 11.77 14.12 12.28
C ALA A 302 10.60 13.16 12.54
N ARG A 303 10.79 11.87 12.25
CA ARG A 303 9.79 10.84 12.52
C ARG A 303 9.49 10.68 14.00
N GLU A 304 10.50 10.70 14.86
CA GLU A 304 10.32 10.58 16.32
C GLU A 304 9.66 11.85 16.90
N LYS A 305 9.97 13.04 16.36
CA LYS A 305 9.25 14.28 16.67
C LYS A 305 7.76 14.16 16.32
N ALA A 306 7.44 13.71 15.10
CA ALA A 306 6.07 13.50 14.66
C ALA A 306 5.29 12.52 15.56
N LYS A 307 5.93 11.45 16.04
CA LYS A 307 5.31 10.52 17.01
C LYS A 307 5.01 11.17 18.35
N LYS A 308 5.97 11.94 18.89
CA LYS A 308 5.79 12.66 20.17
C LYS A 308 4.63 13.66 20.09
N GLU A 309 4.48 14.29 18.93
CA GLU A 309 3.39 15.22 18.61
C GLU A 309 2.08 14.51 18.21
N LYS A 310 2.02 13.17 18.21
CA LYS A 310 0.87 12.34 17.80
C LYS A 310 0.40 12.60 16.35
N ARG A 311 1.30 13.07 15.48
CA ARG A 311 1.07 13.26 14.04
C ARG A 311 1.31 11.96 13.28
N GLU A 312 0.39 11.01 13.42
CA GLU A 312 0.51 9.65 12.88
C GLU A 312 0.74 9.63 11.35
N LEU A 313 0.00 10.44 10.58
CA LEU A 313 0.17 10.54 9.13
C LEU A 313 1.57 11.00 8.72
N ALA A 314 2.13 11.98 9.44
CA ALA A 314 3.48 12.45 9.19
C ALA A 314 4.55 11.43 9.55
N SER A 315 4.45 10.82 10.74
CA SER A 315 5.36 9.74 11.13
C SER A 315 5.37 8.60 10.11
N TYR A 316 4.19 8.32 9.55
CA TYR A 316 4.00 7.33 8.51
C TYR A 316 4.65 7.75 7.17
N ALA A 317 4.39 8.96 6.69
CA ALA A 317 4.98 9.47 5.45
C ALA A 317 6.51 9.50 5.51
N ILE A 318 7.09 9.94 6.64
CA ILE A 318 8.54 9.97 6.84
C ILE A 318 9.12 8.55 6.82
N LYS A 319 8.45 7.58 7.45
CA LYS A 319 8.83 6.16 7.36
C LYS A 319 8.88 5.66 5.89
N ILE A 320 7.91 6.05 5.08
CA ILE A 320 7.88 5.71 3.65
C ILE A 320 9.05 6.34 2.90
N ILE A 321 9.34 7.62 3.15
CA ILE A 321 10.49 8.32 2.54
C ILE A 321 11.79 7.57 2.88
N MET A 322 12.02 7.28 4.17
CA MET A 322 13.20 6.52 4.63
C MET A 322 13.34 5.17 3.93
N ASN A 323 12.26 4.38 3.87
CA ASN A 323 12.28 3.07 3.21
C ASN A 323 12.47 3.18 1.69
N SER A 324 11.95 4.25 1.08
CA SER A 324 12.08 4.48 -0.35
C SER A 324 13.52 4.78 -0.78
N PHE A 325 14.35 5.38 0.08
CA PHE A 325 15.74 5.68 -0.25
C PHE A 325 16.57 4.42 -0.50
N PHE A 326 16.30 3.32 0.22
CA PHE A 326 16.83 2.00 -0.13
C PHE A 326 16.37 1.56 -1.52
N GLY A 327 15.06 1.64 -1.81
CA GLY A 327 14.50 1.26 -3.10
C GLY A 327 15.05 2.08 -4.27
N VAL A 328 15.39 3.35 -4.02
CA VAL A 328 16.01 4.25 -5.00
C VAL A 328 17.43 3.81 -5.33
N LEU A 329 18.27 3.49 -4.33
CA LEU A 329 19.62 2.96 -4.57
C LEU A 329 19.65 1.63 -5.32
N ALA A 330 18.55 0.88 -5.24
CA ALA A 330 18.30 -0.37 -5.95
C ALA A 330 17.72 -0.20 -7.37
N SER A 331 17.39 1.05 -7.75
CA SER A 331 16.75 1.38 -9.02
C SER A 331 17.79 1.79 -10.08
N PRO A 332 17.80 1.16 -11.27
CA PRO A 332 18.70 1.56 -12.35
C PRO A 332 18.48 2.97 -12.90
N ASN A 333 17.36 3.61 -12.55
CA ASN A 333 17.06 5.00 -12.90
C ASN A 333 17.69 6.00 -11.94
N CYS A 334 18.27 5.55 -10.82
CA CYS A 334 18.97 6.41 -9.88
C CYS A 334 20.42 6.63 -10.35
N ARG A 335 20.89 7.88 -10.33
CA ARG A 335 22.27 8.23 -10.69
C ARG A 335 23.33 7.57 -9.80
N TYR A 336 22.96 7.18 -8.56
CA TYR A 336 23.84 6.51 -7.60
C TYR A 336 23.66 4.99 -7.60
N PHE A 337 22.96 4.43 -8.59
CA PHE A 337 22.72 3.01 -8.68
C PHE A 337 24.04 2.23 -8.75
N ASN A 338 24.23 1.34 -7.78
CA ASN A 338 25.28 0.34 -7.82
C ASN A 338 24.72 -0.96 -7.24
N LEU A 339 24.72 -2.01 -8.05
CA LEU A 339 24.11 -3.30 -7.68
C LEU A 339 24.84 -3.94 -6.48
N LYS A 340 26.17 -3.83 -6.42
CA LYS A 340 26.99 -4.41 -5.34
C LYS A 340 26.71 -3.71 -4.01
N MET A 341 26.56 -2.38 -4.03
CA MET A 341 26.14 -1.59 -2.87
C MET A 341 24.70 -1.91 -2.45
N ALA A 342 23.75 -1.96 -3.38
CA ALA A 342 22.36 -2.28 -3.06
C ALA A 342 22.20 -3.69 -2.44
N ASN A 343 22.96 -4.67 -2.95
CA ASN A 343 23.01 -6.02 -2.39
C ASN A 343 23.73 -6.08 -1.03
N ALA A 344 24.60 -5.13 -0.70
CA ALA A 344 25.25 -5.09 0.62
C ALA A 344 24.24 -4.92 1.75
N ILE A 345 23.25 -4.04 1.57
CA ILE A 345 22.17 -3.82 2.54
C ILE A 345 21.40 -5.12 2.78
N THR A 346 21.00 -5.81 1.71
CA THR A 346 20.22 -7.04 1.85
C THR A 346 21.05 -8.16 2.45
N HIS A 347 22.32 -8.31 2.06
CA HIS A 347 23.24 -9.28 2.63
C HIS A 347 23.51 -9.07 4.13
N PHE A 348 23.73 -7.82 4.57
CA PHE A 348 23.79 -7.51 6.00
C PHE A 348 22.49 -7.87 6.70
N GLY A 349 21.33 -7.60 6.09
CA GLY A 349 20.03 -8.02 6.62
C GLY A 349 19.93 -9.52 6.81
N GLN A 350 20.38 -10.32 5.83
CA GLN A 350 20.41 -11.79 5.95
C GLN A 350 21.36 -12.25 7.07
N MET A 351 22.54 -11.65 7.16
CA MET A 351 23.52 -11.95 8.20
C MET A 351 22.94 -11.67 9.59
N ILE A 352 22.32 -10.49 9.78
CA ILE A 352 21.72 -10.08 11.05
C ILE A 352 20.61 -11.04 11.47
N ILE A 353 19.67 -11.39 10.58
CA ILE A 353 18.59 -12.31 10.97
C ILE A 353 19.13 -13.70 11.34
N LYS A 354 20.11 -14.22 10.59
CA LYS A 354 20.74 -15.50 10.91
C LYS A 354 21.48 -15.46 12.24
N LEU A 355 22.28 -14.43 12.47
CA LEU A 355 23.04 -14.27 13.70
C LEU A 355 22.12 -14.07 14.90
N THR A 356 21.08 -13.25 14.77
CA THR A 356 20.04 -13.11 15.80
C THR A 356 19.40 -14.45 16.15
N ALA A 357 19.06 -15.26 15.15
CA ALA A 357 18.48 -16.58 15.41
C ALA A 357 19.47 -17.48 16.18
N GLN A 358 20.74 -17.51 15.77
CA GLN A 358 21.80 -18.26 16.44
C GLN A 358 22.02 -17.81 17.90
N GLU A 359 22.02 -16.50 18.17
CA GLU A 359 22.17 -15.99 19.53
C GLU A 359 20.96 -16.32 20.41
N ILE A 360 19.74 -16.34 19.84
CA ILE A 360 18.53 -16.77 20.57
C ILE A 360 18.59 -18.28 20.86
N GLU A 361 19.06 -19.08 19.91
CA GLU A 361 19.24 -20.53 20.09
C GLU A 361 20.28 -20.86 21.18
N LYS A 362 21.35 -20.05 21.30
CA LYS A 362 22.32 -20.16 22.40
C LYS A 362 21.72 -19.89 23.78
N LEU A 363 20.66 -19.08 23.86
CA LEU A 363 19.89 -18.89 25.10
C LEU A 363 18.95 -20.07 25.41
N GLY A 364 18.89 -21.09 24.55
CA GLY A 364 18.05 -22.27 24.71
C GLY A 364 16.63 -22.11 24.13
N TYR A 365 16.36 -21.06 23.35
CA TYR A 365 15.04 -20.82 22.75
C TYR A 365 15.04 -21.13 21.26
N LYS A 366 13.99 -21.80 20.79
CA LYS A 366 13.88 -22.23 19.39
C LYS A 366 13.32 -21.11 18.52
N VAL A 367 14.01 -20.80 17.42
CA VAL A 367 13.51 -19.90 16.39
C VAL A 367 12.79 -20.70 15.30
N ILE A 368 11.47 -20.58 15.23
CA ILE A 368 10.63 -21.40 14.34
C ILE A 368 10.42 -20.76 12.96
N TYR A 369 10.59 -19.45 12.85
CA TYR A 369 10.35 -18.71 11.61
C TYR A 369 11.05 -17.35 11.61
N SER A 370 11.37 -16.83 10.43
CA SER A 370 11.84 -15.45 10.26
C SER A 370 11.27 -14.83 8.99
N ASP A 371 10.81 -13.58 9.03
CA ASP A 371 10.43 -12.83 7.83
C ASP A 371 11.17 -11.51 7.76
N THR A 372 12.22 -11.47 6.95
CA THR A 372 12.97 -10.28 6.52
C THR A 372 13.68 -9.49 7.63
N ASP A 373 12.92 -8.96 8.59
CA ASP A 373 13.31 -8.12 9.72
C ASP A 373 12.87 -8.68 11.08
N SER A 374 12.16 -9.80 11.09
CA SER A 374 11.60 -10.41 12.31
C SER A 374 12.03 -11.85 12.54
N VAL A 375 12.08 -12.26 13.81
CA VAL A 375 12.30 -13.64 14.28
C VAL A 375 11.16 -14.07 15.20
N PHE A 376 10.75 -15.34 15.07
CA PHE A 376 9.63 -15.93 15.76
C PHE A 376 10.17 -16.99 16.71
N VAL A 377 9.99 -16.76 18.01
CA VAL A 377 10.61 -17.57 19.07
C VAL A 377 9.52 -18.33 19.81
N GLU A 378 9.61 -19.66 19.80
CA GLU A 378 8.69 -20.52 20.55
C GLU A 378 9.05 -20.50 22.04
N THR A 379 8.04 -20.43 22.91
CA THR A 379 8.23 -20.51 24.36
C THR A 379 7.12 -21.32 25.02
N SER A 380 7.42 -21.97 26.14
CA SER A 380 6.43 -22.68 26.97
C SER A 380 5.91 -21.83 28.14
N LYS A 381 6.32 -20.56 28.22
CA LYS A 381 6.01 -19.64 29.32
C LYS A 381 4.56 -19.17 29.30
N SER A 382 4.05 -18.76 30.46
CA SER A 382 2.75 -18.07 30.58
C SER A 382 2.77 -16.71 29.87
N GLU A 383 1.61 -16.06 29.69
CA GLU A 383 1.51 -14.74 29.01
C GLU A 383 2.37 -13.66 29.69
N ALA A 384 2.25 -13.51 31.02
CA ALA A 384 3.03 -12.51 31.77
C ALA A 384 4.54 -12.80 31.76
N GLU A 385 4.95 -14.07 31.76
CA GLU A 385 6.35 -14.46 31.65
C GLU A 385 6.89 -14.32 30.23
N SER A 386 6.04 -14.51 29.22
CA SER A 386 6.37 -14.38 27.80
C SER A 386 6.74 -12.95 27.44
N GLU A 387 6.04 -11.96 27.98
CA GLU A 387 6.40 -10.54 27.82
C GLU A 387 7.77 -10.23 28.46
N LYS A 388 8.00 -10.68 29.70
CA LYS A 388 9.30 -10.53 30.37
C LYS A 388 10.43 -11.18 29.59
N LEU A 389 10.20 -12.39 29.05
CA LEU A 389 11.16 -13.10 28.21
C LEU A 389 11.43 -12.35 26.91
N GLY A 390 10.40 -11.84 26.24
CA GLY A 390 10.54 -11.04 25.02
C GLY A 390 11.43 -9.82 25.23
N LEU A 391 11.19 -9.07 26.32
CA LEU A 391 12.00 -7.91 26.71
C LEU A 391 13.45 -8.31 27.07
N TYR A 392 13.63 -9.44 27.76
CA TYR A 392 14.96 -9.98 28.07
C TYR A 392 15.75 -10.29 26.79
N ILE A 393 15.16 -11.04 25.85
CA ILE A 393 15.80 -11.39 24.57
C ILE A 393 16.12 -10.12 23.78
N GLN A 394 15.19 -9.17 23.69
CA GLN A 394 15.41 -7.87 23.07
C GLN A 394 16.67 -7.17 23.63
N ASN A 395 16.76 -7.05 24.96
CA ASN A 395 17.87 -6.35 25.60
C ASN A 395 19.20 -7.09 25.39
N TYR A 396 19.19 -8.42 25.50
CA TYR A 396 20.36 -9.26 25.24
C TYR A 396 20.88 -9.08 23.81
N ILE A 397 20.00 -9.21 22.82
CA ILE A 397 20.39 -9.11 21.40
C ILE A 397 20.87 -7.69 21.05
N ASN A 398 20.21 -6.66 21.57
CA ASN A 398 20.63 -5.28 21.33
C ASN A 398 22.02 -5.02 21.92
N LYS A 399 22.30 -5.51 23.13
CA LYS A 399 23.65 -5.44 23.73
C LYS A 399 24.68 -6.20 22.90
N PHE A 400 24.36 -7.43 22.50
CA PHE A 400 25.21 -8.23 21.62
C PHE A 400 25.60 -7.47 20.34
N TYR A 401 24.65 -6.81 19.68
CA TYR A 401 24.96 -6.03 18.48
C TYR A 401 25.78 -4.78 18.74
N GLN A 402 25.65 -4.12 19.89
CA GLN A 402 26.56 -3.03 20.26
C GLN A 402 28.01 -3.53 20.30
N ASP A 403 28.25 -4.64 21.01
CA ASP A 403 29.58 -5.23 21.19
C ASP A 403 30.13 -5.81 19.86
N PHE A 404 29.29 -6.54 19.12
CA PHE A 404 29.65 -7.16 17.85
C PHE A 404 30.05 -6.12 16.81
N VAL A 405 29.27 -5.04 16.65
CA VAL A 405 29.57 -4.02 15.65
C VAL A 405 30.82 -3.23 16.04
N LEU A 406 30.96 -2.88 17.32
CA LEU A 406 32.15 -2.18 17.79
C LEU A 406 33.42 -3.02 17.55
N LYS A 407 33.40 -4.30 17.92
CA LYS A 407 34.54 -5.21 17.77
C LYS A 407 34.92 -5.47 16.31
N ASN A 408 33.94 -5.75 15.45
CA ASN A 408 34.21 -6.24 14.09
C ASN A 408 34.30 -5.12 13.05
N TYR A 409 33.68 -3.96 13.31
CA TYR A 409 33.58 -2.86 12.35
C TYR A 409 34.08 -1.53 12.90
N GLN A 410 34.41 -1.43 14.19
CA GLN A 410 34.83 -0.18 14.85
C GLN A 410 33.78 0.92 14.68
N ARG A 411 32.50 0.55 14.76
CA ARG A 411 31.35 1.43 14.59
C ARG A 411 30.34 1.26 15.71
N LYS A 412 29.49 2.26 15.88
CA LYS A 412 28.31 2.19 16.75
C LYS A 412 27.20 1.39 16.07
N SER A 413 26.57 0.48 16.80
CA SER A 413 25.37 -0.19 16.30
C SER A 413 24.15 0.71 16.44
N TYR A 414 23.38 0.81 15.36
CA TYR A 414 22.04 1.41 15.35
C TYR A 414 20.95 0.35 15.14
N LEU A 415 21.32 -0.93 15.20
CA LEU A 415 20.37 -2.03 15.18
C LEU A 415 19.57 -2.03 16.48
N ASP A 416 18.25 -2.17 16.33
CA ASP A 416 17.31 -2.05 17.44
C ASP A 416 16.20 -3.10 17.26
N LEU A 417 16.40 -4.26 17.88
CA LEU A 417 15.40 -5.32 17.97
C LEU A 417 14.36 -4.94 19.02
N GLN A 418 13.09 -5.11 18.71
CA GLN A 418 11.98 -4.81 19.60
C GLN A 418 11.09 -6.04 19.76
N PHE A 419 10.72 -6.35 21.00
CA PHE A 419 9.62 -7.26 21.29
C PHE A 419 8.33 -6.60 20.82
N ALA A 420 7.75 -7.15 19.76
CA ALA A 420 6.59 -6.58 19.12
C ALA A 420 5.29 -7.05 19.79
N LYS A 421 5.18 -8.36 20.02
CA LYS A 421 3.99 -9.04 20.56
C LYS A 421 4.22 -10.52 20.79
N GLN A 422 3.26 -11.15 21.46
CA GLN A 422 3.09 -12.60 21.54
C GLN A 422 1.87 -13.05 20.72
N TYR A 423 2.02 -14.13 19.96
CA TYR A 423 0.88 -14.92 19.50
C TYR A 423 0.60 -16.05 20.50
N ILE A 424 -0.64 -16.14 20.97
CA ILE A 424 -1.12 -17.23 21.81
C ILE A 424 -1.08 -18.54 21.03
N SER A 425 -1.54 -18.49 19.78
CA SER A 425 -1.41 -19.57 18.81
C SER A 425 -1.02 -18.99 17.46
N LEU A 426 -0.17 -19.70 16.72
CA LEU A 426 0.31 -19.31 15.41
C LEU A 426 0.22 -20.50 14.47
N MET A 427 -0.42 -20.33 13.33
CA MET A 427 -0.44 -21.28 12.24
C MET A 427 0.49 -20.81 11.12
N ILE A 428 1.41 -21.68 10.72
CA ILE A 428 2.23 -21.53 9.53
C ILE A 428 1.89 -22.70 8.60
N PRO A 429 1.30 -22.46 7.42
CA PRO A 429 0.84 -23.52 6.55
C PRO A 429 1.98 -24.10 5.71
N ASN A 430 1.73 -25.26 5.10
CA ASN A 430 2.60 -25.82 4.07
C ASN A 430 2.61 -25.00 2.78
N ILE A 431 3.72 -25.08 2.03
CA ILE A 431 3.78 -24.63 0.63
C ILE A 431 2.77 -25.44 -0.20
N ARG A 432 1.98 -24.76 -1.03
CA ARG A 432 1.08 -25.42 -1.98
C ARG A 432 1.90 -26.09 -3.10
N ASN A 433 1.57 -27.33 -3.44
CA ASN A 433 2.09 -28.08 -4.60
C ASN A 433 3.58 -28.46 -4.54
N LYS A 434 4.07 -28.92 -3.39
CA LYS A 434 5.30 -29.72 -3.34
C LYS A 434 5.01 -31.02 -2.61
N ASP A 435 5.60 -32.12 -3.09
CA ASP A 435 5.51 -33.46 -2.50
C ASP A 435 6.14 -33.52 -1.09
N ASP A 436 6.79 -32.44 -0.64
CA ASP A 436 7.24 -32.24 0.74
C ASP A 436 6.14 -31.57 1.58
N GLU A 437 5.35 -32.39 2.27
CA GLU A 437 4.24 -31.96 3.16
C GLU A 437 4.68 -31.25 4.45
N ASP A 438 5.96 -30.96 4.62
CA ASP A 438 6.52 -30.40 5.86
C ASP A 438 7.16 -29.01 5.72
N ILE A 439 7.27 -28.45 4.50
CA ILE A 439 7.92 -27.15 4.29
C ILE A 439 6.93 -26.00 4.50
N ALA A 440 7.22 -25.16 5.49
CA ALA A 440 6.47 -23.95 5.79
C ALA A 440 6.44 -22.93 4.64
N ALA A 441 5.26 -22.35 4.42
CA ALA A 441 5.04 -21.30 3.45
C ALA A 441 5.66 -19.98 3.91
N LYS A 442 6.35 -19.32 2.98
CA LYS A 442 6.97 -18.02 3.20
C LYS A 442 5.93 -16.91 3.09
N LYS A 443 5.97 -15.95 4.03
CA LYS A 443 5.10 -14.77 4.11
C LYS A 443 3.61 -15.11 4.18
N ARG A 444 3.29 -16.26 4.76
CA ARG A 444 1.95 -16.81 4.90
C ARG A 444 1.80 -17.41 6.29
N TYR A 445 1.04 -16.77 7.17
CA TYR A 445 0.77 -17.26 8.53
C TYR A 445 -0.45 -16.54 9.11
N ALA A 446 -1.05 -17.12 10.15
CA ALA A 446 -2.08 -16.47 10.95
C ALA A 446 -1.80 -16.70 12.43
N GLY A 447 -2.04 -15.71 13.27
CA GLY A 447 -1.85 -15.86 14.71
C GLY A 447 -2.93 -15.18 15.53
N LEU A 448 -3.26 -15.80 16.66
CA LEU A 448 -4.17 -15.27 17.67
C LEU A 448 -3.41 -14.38 18.64
N ILE A 449 -3.83 -13.13 18.78
CA ILE A 449 -3.32 -12.21 19.78
C ILE A 449 -4.44 -11.83 20.75
N LYS A 450 -4.06 -11.41 21.96
CA LYS A 450 -4.97 -10.79 22.92
C LYS A 450 -4.56 -9.32 23.07
N LYS A 451 -5.52 -8.42 22.83
CA LYS A 451 -5.32 -6.98 22.95
C LYS A 451 -6.49 -6.37 23.70
N ASP A 452 -6.21 -5.64 24.78
CA ASP A 452 -7.23 -4.99 25.62
C ASP A 452 -8.30 -5.98 26.11
N GLY A 453 -7.89 -7.20 26.46
CA GLY A 453 -8.78 -8.28 26.90
C GLY A 453 -9.57 -8.97 25.78
N LYS A 454 -9.49 -8.50 24.53
CA LYS A 454 -10.17 -9.08 23.37
C LYS A 454 -9.21 -9.85 22.49
N GLU A 455 -9.63 -11.04 22.08
CA GLU A 455 -8.88 -11.82 21.12
C GLU A 455 -9.08 -11.32 19.69
N LYS A 456 -8.01 -11.39 18.91
CA LYS A 456 -8.02 -11.04 17.49
C LYS A 456 -7.09 -11.95 16.72
N ILE A 457 -7.55 -12.44 15.58
CA ILE A 457 -6.71 -13.14 14.62
C ILE A 457 -6.06 -12.10 13.70
N GLU A 458 -4.74 -12.15 13.59
CA GLU A 458 -3.97 -11.42 12.60
C GLU A 458 -3.48 -12.37 11.51
N VAL A 459 -3.72 -12.00 10.26
CA VAL A 459 -3.40 -12.81 9.09
C VAL A 459 -2.34 -12.10 8.25
N THR A 460 -1.36 -12.85 7.78
CA THR A 460 -0.36 -12.39 6.82
C THR A 460 -0.38 -13.29 5.59
N GLY A 461 -0.70 -12.73 4.43
CA GLY A 461 -0.58 -13.39 3.12
C GLY A 461 -1.50 -14.56 2.81
N LEU A 462 -2.38 -14.94 3.74
CA LEU A 462 -3.47 -15.90 3.49
C LEU A 462 -4.67 -15.23 2.81
N GLU A 463 -5.59 -16.06 2.34
CA GLU A 463 -6.79 -15.71 1.58
C GLU A 463 -7.70 -14.72 2.31
N ALA A 464 -7.79 -14.78 3.64
CA ALA A 464 -8.67 -13.96 4.47
C ALA A 464 -8.45 -12.45 4.36
N ILE A 465 -7.31 -12.00 3.83
CA ILE A 465 -7.00 -10.57 3.65
C ILE A 465 -6.75 -10.19 2.19
N ARG A 466 -7.14 -11.08 1.27
CA ARG A 466 -6.91 -10.92 -0.15
C ARG A 466 -8.22 -10.52 -0.83
N GLY A 467 -8.27 -9.29 -1.35
CA GLY A 467 -9.45 -8.78 -2.05
C GLY A 467 -9.79 -9.50 -3.36
N ASP A 468 -8.94 -10.40 -3.84
CA ASP A 468 -9.23 -11.27 -4.99
C ASP A 468 -9.93 -12.59 -4.63
N TRP A 469 -10.24 -12.82 -3.35
CA TRP A 469 -11.01 -13.95 -2.82
C TRP A 469 -12.37 -13.49 -2.32
N THR A 470 -13.38 -14.36 -2.42
CA THR A 470 -14.75 -14.07 -1.99
C THR A 470 -14.86 -13.87 -0.47
N ASP A 471 -15.81 -13.06 -0.02
CA ASP A 471 -16.07 -12.86 1.41
C ASP A 471 -16.37 -14.17 2.14
N ALA A 472 -17.08 -15.10 1.49
CA ALA A 472 -17.35 -16.43 2.04
C ALA A 472 -16.06 -17.19 2.35
N ALA A 473 -15.06 -17.10 1.47
CA ALA A 473 -13.75 -17.74 1.68
C ALA A 473 -12.97 -17.07 2.81
N GLN A 474 -13.02 -15.75 2.90
CA GLN A 474 -12.34 -14.97 3.93
C GLN A 474 -12.92 -15.28 5.31
N GLU A 475 -14.24 -15.24 5.43
CA GLU A 475 -14.98 -15.60 6.65
C GLU A 475 -14.74 -17.05 7.06
N PHE A 476 -14.86 -17.98 6.11
CA PHE A 476 -14.58 -19.39 6.36
C PHE A 476 -13.17 -19.62 6.92
N GLN A 477 -12.15 -18.97 6.35
CA GLN A 477 -10.78 -19.09 6.83
C GLN A 477 -10.63 -18.56 8.26
N LEU A 478 -11.22 -17.39 8.56
CA LEU A 478 -11.13 -16.78 9.89
C LEU A 478 -11.84 -17.61 10.96
N GLU A 479 -13.06 -18.08 10.70
CA GLU A 479 -13.82 -18.91 11.63
C GLU A 479 -13.17 -20.28 11.82
N LEU A 480 -12.65 -20.90 10.76
CA LEU A 480 -11.90 -22.15 10.87
C LEU A 480 -10.63 -21.96 11.71
N LEU A 481 -9.85 -20.90 11.46
CA LEU A 481 -8.67 -20.58 12.27
C LEU A 481 -9.02 -20.33 13.73
N LYS A 482 -10.11 -19.61 14.00
CA LYS A 482 -10.59 -19.36 15.37
C LYS A 482 -10.85 -20.66 16.10
N LYS A 483 -11.59 -21.59 15.48
CA LYS A 483 -11.87 -22.91 16.05
C LYS A 483 -10.59 -23.71 16.29
N VAL A 484 -9.68 -23.71 15.32
CA VAL A 484 -8.39 -24.40 15.45
C VAL A 484 -7.54 -23.84 16.59
N PHE A 485 -7.43 -22.52 16.72
CA PHE A 485 -6.67 -21.89 17.82
C PHE A 485 -7.26 -22.15 19.20
N HIS A 486 -8.59 -22.35 19.28
CA HIS A 486 -9.29 -22.71 20.51
C HIS A 486 -9.40 -24.22 20.74
N LYS A 487 -8.84 -25.05 19.85
CA LYS A 487 -8.95 -26.51 19.88
C LYS A 487 -10.41 -27.00 19.87
N GLU A 488 -11.30 -26.24 19.24
CA GLU A 488 -12.71 -26.61 19.07
C GLU A 488 -12.89 -27.64 17.92
N PRO A 489 -13.96 -28.45 17.94
CA PRO A 489 -14.30 -29.32 16.81
C PRO A 489 -14.57 -28.52 15.52
N VAL A 490 -13.84 -28.85 14.45
CA VAL A 490 -13.93 -28.16 13.15
C VAL A 490 -14.80 -28.88 12.12
N ILE A 491 -15.01 -30.19 12.27
CA ILE A 491 -15.66 -31.04 11.26
C ILE A 491 -17.10 -30.58 10.97
N GLU A 492 -17.90 -30.40 12.02
CA GLU A 492 -19.29 -29.99 11.89
C GLU A 492 -19.43 -28.57 11.34
N PHE A 493 -18.48 -27.69 11.67
CA PHE A 493 -18.42 -26.35 11.06
C PHE A 493 -18.19 -26.43 9.55
N VAL A 494 -17.20 -27.21 9.08
CA VAL A 494 -16.91 -27.35 7.66
C VAL A 494 -18.11 -27.91 6.90
N LYS A 495 -18.75 -28.97 7.42
CA LYS A 495 -19.96 -29.57 6.81
C LYS A 495 -21.12 -28.57 6.74
N LYS A 496 -21.38 -27.86 7.84
CA LYS A 496 -22.44 -26.84 7.90
C LYS A 496 -22.21 -25.73 6.88
N TYR A 497 -20.98 -25.20 6.80
CA TYR A 497 -20.65 -24.12 5.88
C TYR A 497 -20.83 -24.53 4.41
N VAL A 498 -20.39 -25.74 4.05
CA VAL A 498 -20.61 -26.30 2.70
C VAL A 498 -22.09 -26.48 2.38
N LYS A 499 -22.89 -26.95 3.35
CA LYS A 499 -24.34 -27.05 3.21
C LYS A 499 -25.00 -25.70 2.97
N GLU A 500 -24.61 -24.67 3.72
CA GLU A 500 -25.15 -23.31 3.56
C GLU A 500 -24.83 -22.69 2.18
N ILE A 501 -23.66 -22.99 1.61
CA ILE A 501 -23.33 -22.62 0.22
C ILE A 501 -24.27 -23.33 -0.75
N LYS A 502 -24.45 -24.66 -0.63
CA LYS A 502 -25.32 -25.44 -1.54
C LYS A 502 -26.79 -25.05 -1.45
N GLU A 503 -27.23 -24.54 -0.30
CA GLU A 503 -28.58 -24.03 -0.07
C GLU A 503 -28.77 -22.57 -0.50
N GLY A 504 -27.74 -21.92 -1.06
CA GLY A 504 -27.78 -20.53 -1.53
C GLY A 504 -27.85 -19.46 -0.43
N LYS A 505 -27.62 -19.85 0.83
CA LYS A 505 -27.69 -18.92 1.98
C LYS A 505 -26.56 -17.89 1.98
N LEU A 506 -25.46 -18.19 1.28
CA LEU A 506 -24.26 -17.35 1.24
C LEU A 506 -24.05 -16.65 -0.11
N ASP A 507 -25.02 -16.63 -1.02
CA ASP A 507 -24.88 -16.09 -2.39
C ASP A 507 -24.24 -14.69 -2.42
N LYS A 508 -24.70 -13.77 -1.57
CA LYS A 508 -24.15 -12.41 -1.51
C LYS A 508 -22.65 -12.35 -1.16
N LYS A 509 -22.12 -13.39 -0.52
CA LYS A 509 -20.71 -13.52 -0.12
C LYS A 509 -19.86 -14.25 -1.16
N LEU A 510 -20.44 -14.70 -2.28
CA LEU A 510 -19.75 -15.42 -3.36
C LEU A 510 -19.28 -14.50 -4.51
N ILE A 511 -19.33 -13.20 -4.31
CA ILE A 511 -18.91 -12.20 -5.31
C ILE A 511 -17.38 -12.16 -5.37
N TYR A 512 -16.81 -12.27 -6.57
CA TYR A 512 -15.41 -11.95 -6.82
C TYR A 512 -15.26 -10.47 -7.19
N THR A 513 -14.25 -9.81 -6.62
CA THR A 513 -13.91 -8.42 -6.94
C THR A 513 -12.51 -8.35 -7.53
N LYS A 514 -12.35 -7.80 -8.75
CA LYS A 514 -11.03 -7.64 -9.39
C LYS A 514 -10.88 -6.35 -10.16
N SER A 515 -9.66 -5.80 -10.14
CA SER A 515 -9.33 -4.64 -10.97
C SER A 515 -8.91 -5.04 -12.38
N ILE A 516 -9.48 -4.37 -13.37
CA ILE A 516 -9.06 -4.34 -14.77
C ILE A 516 -7.84 -3.41 -14.88
N ARG A 517 -6.68 -3.97 -15.28
CA ARG A 517 -5.38 -3.26 -15.23
C ARG A 517 -4.93 -2.69 -16.57
N LYS A 518 -5.60 -3.09 -17.64
CA LYS A 518 -5.33 -2.70 -19.02
C LYS A 518 -6.67 -2.46 -19.72
N SER A 519 -6.67 -1.84 -20.89
CA SER A 519 -7.88 -1.80 -21.70
C SER A 519 -8.35 -3.23 -22.03
N LEU A 520 -9.66 -3.44 -22.20
CA LEU A 520 -10.23 -4.77 -22.45
C LEU A 520 -9.71 -5.39 -23.76
N ASP A 521 -9.30 -4.56 -24.72
CA ASP A 521 -8.77 -4.95 -26.03
C ASP A 521 -7.32 -5.46 -25.94
N GLU A 522 -6.55 -5.03 -24.95
CA GLU A 522 -5.18 -5.51 -24.71
C GLU A 522 -5.12 -6.96 -24.19
N TYR A 523 -6.25 -7.54 -23.78
CA TYR A 523 -6.35 -8.93 -23.33
C TYR A 523 -6.62 -9.88 -24.51
N THR A 524 -5.57 -10.23 -25.26
CA THR A 524 -5.66 -11.02 -26.50
C THR A 524 -5.34 -12.51 -26.35
N LYS A 525 -4.26 -12.87 -25.62
CA LYS A 525 -3.77 -14.27 -25.55
C LYS A 525 -4.60 -15.21 -24.66
N THR A 526 -5.00 -14.72 -23.49
CA THR A 526 -5.84 -15.45 -22.53
C THR A 526 -6.83 -14.44 -21.98
N THR A 527 -8.12 -14.79 -21.93
CA THR A 527 -9.13 -13.91 -21.34
C THR A 527 -9.45 -14.38 -19.92
N PRO A 528 -8.97 -13.69 -18.87
CA PRO A 528 -9.24 -14.07 -17.49
C PRO A 528 -10.74 -13.94 -17.14
N PRO A 529 -11.22 -14.62 -16.08
CA PRO A 529 -12.65 -14.61 -15.72
C PRO A 529 -13.25 -13.22 -15.51
N HIS A 530 -12.57 -12.36 -14.75
CA HIS A 530 -12.97 -10.96 -14.53
C HIS A 530 -13.07 -10.14 -15.84
N VAL A 531 -12.21 -10.43 -16.83
CA VAL A 531 -12.28 -9.77 -18.15
C VAL A 531 -13.45 -10.31 -18.98
N LYS A 532 -13.72 -11.62 -18.91
CA LYS A 532 -14.91 -12.22 -19.55
C LYS A 532 -16.20 -11.63 -18.99
N ALA A 533 -16.31 -11.49 -17.66
CA ALA A 533 -17.44 -10.83 -17.03
C ALA A 533 -17.56 -9.35 -17.46
N ALA A 534 -16.45 -8.62 -17.46
CA ALA A 534 -16.42 -7.23 -17.89
C ALA A 534 -16.90 -7.03 -19.34
N ARG A 535 -16.53 -7.93 -20.26
CA ARG A 535 -16.97 -7.88 -21.67
C ARG A 535 -18.48 -8.13 -21.87
N LYS A 536 -19.20 -8.65 -20.88
CA LYS A 536 -20.66 -8.80 -20.94
C LYS A 536 -21.39 -7.46 -20.66
N LEU A 537 -20.70 -6.45 -20.13
CA LEU A 537 -21.25 -5.12 -19.86
C LEU A 537 -21.00 -4.19 -21.05
N ASP A 538 -21.95 -3.28 -21.29
CA ASP A 538 -21.85 -2.29 -22.38
C ASP A 538 -20.87 -1.17 -22.03
N SER A 539 -20.76 -0.84 -20.75
CA SER A 539 -19.78 0.10 -20.19
C SER A 539 -19.34 -0.35 -18.80
N LEU A 540 -18.11 0.04 -18.42
CA LEU A 540 -17.59 -0.16 -17.07
C LEU A 540 -17.66 1.14 -16.29
N ASP A 541 -18.37 1.14 -15.17
CA ASP A 541 -18.48 2.28 -14.25
C ASP A 541 -17.13 2.60 -13.55
N SER A 542 -16.26 1.60 -13.41
CA SER A 542 -14.95 1.74 -12.78
C SER A 542 -13.93 0.73 -13.33
N ASN A 543 -12.67 0.86 -12.91
CA ASN A 543 -11.66 -0.16 -13.19
C ASN A 543 -11.80 -1.41 -12.31
N ILE A 544 -12.84 -1.53 -11.48
CA ILE A 544 -13.15 -2.69 -10.66
C ILE A 544 -14.39 -3.39 -11.23
N ILE A 545 -14.32 -4.71 -11.37
CA ILE A 545 -15.45 -5.55 -11.76
C ILE A 545 -15.80 -6.52 -10.63
N GLN A 546 -17.11 -6.63 -10.36
CA GLN A 546 -17.72 -7.58 -9.47
C GLN A 546 -18.49 -8.63 -10.27
N TYR A 547 -18.27 -9.91 -10.00
CA TYR A 547 -18.84 -10.99 -10.81
C TYR A 547 -19.03 -12.29 -10.01
N TYR A 548 -19.97 -13.12 -10.47
CA TYR A 548 -20.14 -14.51 -10.02
C TYR A 548 -19.52 -15.48 -11.02
N ILE A 549 -19.19 -16.68 -10.56
CA ILE A 549 -19.01 -17.84 -11.43
C ILE A 549 -20.33 -18.62 -11.44
N THR A 550 -20.93 -18.72 -12.61
CA THR A 550 -22.18 -19.44 -12.85
C THR A 550 -21.90 -20.74 -13.60
N LEU A 551 -22.94 -21.54 -13.83
CA LEU A 551 -22.87 -22.74 -14.65
C LEU A 551 -22.44 -22.46 -16.12
N ASP A 552 -22.57 -21.22 -16.59
CA ASP A 552 -22.10 -20.76 -17.92
C ASP A 552 -20.84 -19.86 -17.81
N GLY A 553 -20.12 -19.96 -16.69
CA GLY A 553 -18.88 -19.24 -16.45
C GLY A 553 -19.09 -17.86 -15.80
N PRO A 554 -18.13 -16.91 -15.96
CA PRO A 554 -18.14 -15.66 -15.21
C PRO A 554 -19.21 -14.68 -15.72
N GLU A 555 -20.03 -14.15 -14.81
CA GLU A 555 -21.10 -13.18 -15.11
C GLU A 555 -21.02 -11.96 -14.17
N PRO A 556 -21.08 -10.74 -14.71
CA PRO A 556 -21.09 -9.54 -13.88
C PRO A 556 -22.37 -9.47 -13.04
N ILE A 557 -22.30 -8.93 -11.83
CA ILE A 557 -23.45 -8.86 -10.91
C ILE A 557 -24.67 -8.15 -11.52
N GLN A 558 -24.44 -7.23 -12.47
CA GLN A 558 -25.47 -6.43 -13.14
C GLN A 558 -26.22 -7.20 -14.23
N LYS A 559 -25.61 -8.23 -14.82
CA LYS A 559 -26.19 -9.06 -15.88
C LYS A 559 -26.03 -10.54 -15.53
N LEU A 560 -26.48 -10.91 -14.33
CA LEU A 560 -26.55 -12.30 -13.90
C LEU A 560 -27.77 -12.96 -14.54
N SER A 561 -27.54 -14.03 -15.29
CA SER A 561 -28.59 -14.75 -16.05
C SER A 561 -28.63 -16.24 -15.70
N HIS A 562 -27.49 -16.82 -15.34
CA HIS A 562 -27.35 -18.23 -15.02
C HIS A 562 -27.27 -18.47 -13.51
N LYS A 563 -27.64 -19.69 -13.07
CA LYS A 563 -27.49 -20.11 -11.68
C LYS A 563 -26.02 -20.14 -11.28
N ILE A 564 -25.75 -19.74 -10.03
CA ILE A 564 -24.42 -19.76 -9.42
C ILE A 564 -23.90 -21.22 -9.40
N ASP A 565 -22.65 -21.42 -9.80
CA ASP A 565 -22.00 -22.73 -9.71
C ASP A 565 -21.45 -22.93 -8.30
N TYR A 566 -22.28 -23.45 -7.39
CA TYR A 566 -21.87 -23.66 -5.99
C TYR A 566 -20.68 -24.61 -5.85
N GLU A 567 -20.54 -25.60 -6.73
CA GLU A 567 -19.45 -26.57 -6.66
C GLU A 567 -18.11 -25.88 -7.00
N HIS A 568 -18.10 -24.92 -7.93
CA HIS A 568 -16.94 -24.05 -8.16
C HIS A 568 -16.46 -23.38 -6.88
N TYR A 569 -17.35 -22.78 -6.09
CA TYR A 569 -16.97 -22.08 -4.87
C TYR A 569 -16.47 -23.05 -3.80
N ILE A 570 -17.09 -24.22 -3.67
CA ILE A 570 -16.62 -25.26 -2.75
C ILE A 570 -15.22 -25.71 -3.14
N ASP A 571 -14.98 -26.03 -4.41
CA ASP A 571 -13.70 -26.58 -4.88
C ASP A 571 -12.57 -25.55 -5.00
N LYS A 572 -12.90 -24.31 -5.39
CA LYS A 572 -11.90 -23.28 -5.70
C LYS A 572 -11.75 -22.24 -4.61
N GLN A 573 -12.70 -22.11 -3.68
CA GLN A 573 -12.63 -21.17 -2.57
C GLN A 573 -12.51 -21.87 -1.21
N ILE A 574 -13.41 -22.81 -0.89
CA ILE A 574 -13.47 -23.41 0.46
C ILE A 574 -12.45 -24.54 0.64
N LYS A 575 -12.44 -25.54 -0.24
CA LYS A 575 -11.57 -26.72 -0.17
C LYS A 575 -10.07 -26.38 -0.08
N PRO A 576 -9.52 -25.42 -0.85
CA PRO A 576 -8.09 -25.08 -0.75
C PRO A 576 -7.71 -24.47 0.61
N ILE A 577 -8.63 -23.73 1.24
CA ILE A 577 -8.45 -23.16 2.57
C ILE A 577 -8.56 -24.25 3.63
N ALA A 578 -9.60 -25.09 3.51
CA ALA A 578 -9.84 -26.20 4.43
C ALA A 578 -8.65 -27.15 4.44
N ASN A 579 -8.20 -27.66 3.29
CA ASN A 579 -7.04 -28.57 3.21
C ASN A 579 -5.75 -27.95 3.75
N GLN A 580 -5.55 -26.64 3.56
CA GLN A 580 -4.37 -25.97 4.11
C GLN A 580 -4.33 -25.97 5.64
N ILE A 581 -5.49 -25.89 6.31
CA ILE A 581 -5.59 -25.88 7.77
C ILE A 581 -5.74 -27.31 8.32
N LEU A 582 -6.63 -28.11 7.74
CA LEU A 582 -6.94 -29.48 8.13
C LEU A 582 -5.75 -30.42 7.92
N GLY A 583 -4.93 -30.20 6.89
CA GLY A 583 -3.71 -30.98 6.67
C GLY A 583 -2.76 -30.92 7.87
N LEU A 584 -2.67 -29.77 8.55
CA LEU A 584 -1.87 -29.63 9.78
C LEU A 584 -2.45 -30.41 10.98
N LEU A 585 -3.72 -30.84 10.88
CA LEU A 585 -4.41 -31.67 11.86
C LEU A 585 -4.49 -33.14 11.42
N GLY A 586 -3.83 -33.52 10.33
CA GLY A 586 -3.92 -34.87 9.75
C GLY A 586 -5.31 -35.21 9.21
N LYS A 587 -6.07 -34.22 8.73
CA LYS A 587 -7.41 -34.40 8.17
C LYS A 587 -7.47 -33.88 6.73
N SER A 588 -8.34 -34.46 5.90
CA SER A 588 -8.62 -33.95 4.55
C SER A 588 -10.06 -33.44 4.45
N PHE A 589 -10.28 -32.44 3.59
CA PHE A 589 -11.62 -31.93 3.29
C PHE A 589 -12.51 -33.01 2.66
N ASP A 590 -11.96 -33.79 1.74
CA ASP A 590 -12.74 -34.80 1.01
C ASP A 590 -13.22 -35.92 1.93
N ASP A 591 -12.42 -36.34 2.92
CA ASP A 591 -12.84 -37.35 3.90
C ASP A 591 -13.95 -36.83 4.81
N ILE A 592 -13.86 -35.56 5.22
CA ILE A 592 -14.89 -34.88 6.03
C ILE A 592 -16.23 -34.83 5.29
N ILE A 593 -16.20 -34.55 3.98
CA ILE A 593 -17.42 -34.46 3.17
C ILE A 593 -17.94 -35.85 2.79
N LYS A 594 -17.08 -36.83 2.46
CA LYS A 594 -17.51 -38.20 2.07
C LYS A 594 -18.17 -38.97 3.21
N ASN A 595 -17.68 -38.84 4.44
CA ASN A 595 -18.25 -39.49 5.63
C ASN A 595 -19.67 -39.00 6.00
N SER A 596 -20.28 -38.12 5.20
CA SER A 596 -21.69 -37.74 5.32
C SER A 596 -22.67 -38.68 4.61
N LYS A 597 -22.21 -39.54 3.69
CA LYS A 597 -23.07 -40.49 2.95
C LYS A 597 -23.25 -41.85 3.63
N GLN A 598 -22.53 -42.14 4.71
CA GLN A 598 -22.42 -43.49 5.27
C GLN A 598 -23.06 -43.65 6.67
N ALA A 599 -24.10 -42.87 6.98
CA ALA A 599 -24.86 -42.97 8.24
C ALA A 599 -26.32 -43.46 8.06
N THR A 600 -26.65 -44.04 6.89
CA THR A 600 -27.95 -44.69 6.64
C THR A 600 -27.72 -45.98 5.88
N LEU A 601 -27.21 -46.99 6.57
CA LEU A 601 -27.28 -48.41 6.20
C LEU A 601 -26.70 -49.16 7.39
N PHE A 602 -27.49 -49.28 8.45
CA PHE A 602 -27.64 -50.46 9.31
C PHE A 602 -28.84 -50.23 10.24
#